data_AF-A0A9X2ITY5-F1
#
_entry.id   AF-A0A9X2ITY5-F1
#
_cell.length_a   1.000
_cell.length_b   1.000
_cell.length_c   1.000
_cell.angle_alpha   90.00
_cell.angle_beta   90.00
_cell.angle_gamma   90.00
#
_symmetry.space_group_name_H-M   'P 1'
#
loop_
_entity.id
_entity.type
_entity.pdbx_description
1 polymer ?
#
loop_
_entity_poly.entity_id
_entity_poly.type
_entity_poly.pdbx_seq_one_letter_code
_entity_poly.pdbx_strand_id
1 'polypeptide(L)'
;MWGPTVSGSQAHAIESAAGTAGLDPTLAAAYSLAEAEAHAQGVPLSITSGYRTPAEQEALWEDGIRTYGSPEEARRWVLPPGESTHVQGRAVDVGPVQGAQWLEANGNRWGLCRTFDNEYWHFELATVPGGVCPPRLPDAAER
;
A
#
# COMPACT_ATOMS: atom_id res chain seq x y z
N MET A 1 -44.59 22.55 22.09
CA MET A 1 -43.31 23.09 21.57
C MET A 1 -42.14 22.68 22.46
N TRP A 2 -41.83 21.39 22.53
CA TRP A 2 -40.58 20.82 23.09
C TRP A 2 -39.99 20.03 21.92
N GLY A 3 -38.73 20.06 21.49
CA GLY A 3 -37.43 20.60 21.90
C GLY A 3 -36.46 19.88 20.92
N PRO A 4 -35.36 20.49 20.44
CA PRO A 4 -34.65 19.96 19.28
C PRO A 4 -33.93 18.65 19.60
N THR A 5 -34.20 17.62 18.80
CA THR A 5 -33.40 16.40 18.74
C THR A 5 -32.01 16.75 18.21
N VAL A 6 -31.00 16.68 19.07
CA VAL A 6 -29.60 16.66 18.65
C VAL A 6 -29.38 15.32 17.95
N SER A 7 -29.35 15.33 16.62
CA SER A 7 -28.90 14.20 15.82
C SER A 7 -27.41 14.02 16.12
N GLY A 8 -27.08 13.00 16.91
CA GLY A 8 -25.69 12.59 17.10
C GLY A 8 -25.12 12.22 15.74
N SER A 9 -24.02 12.86 15.34
CA SER A 9 -23.24 12.43 14.20
C SER A 9 -22.78 10.99 14.48
N GLN A 10 -23.32 10.03 13.76
CA GLN A 10 -22.72 8.71 13.71
C GLN A 10 -21.32 8.91 13.12
N ALA A 11 -20.29 8.72 13.93
CA ALA A 11 -18.98 8.44 13.39
C ALA A 11 -19.14 7.14 12.59
N HIS A 12 -19.29 7.27 11.27
CA HIS A 12 -19.21 6.12 10.39
C HIS A 12 -17.85 5.50 10.64
N ALA A 13 -17.82 4.28 11.18
CA ALA A 13 -16.62 3.48 11.16
C ALA A 13 -16.15 3.46 9.70
N ILE A 14 -14.91 3.89 9.46
CA ILE A 14 -14.30 3.76 8.14
C ILE A 14 -14.35 2.27 7.81
N GLU A 15 -15.10 1.92 6.77
CA GLU A 15 -15.10 0.54 6.29
C GLU A 15 -13.72 0.23 5.72
N SER A 16 -13.18 -0.94 6.06
CA SER A 16 -11.88 -1.35 5.55
C SER A 16 -11.96 -1.56 4.04
N ALA A 17 -11.01 -0.99 3.31
CA ALA A 17 -10.88 -1.18 1.88
C ALA A 17 -10.67 -2.66 1.51
N ALA A 18 -11.13 -3.04 0.32
CA ALA A 18 -10.87 -4.38 -0.21
C ALA A 18 -9.36 -4.64 -0.35
N GLY A 19 -8.92 -5.88 -0.08
CA GLY A 19 -7.51 -6.27 -0.16
C GLY A 19 -6.66 -5.91 1.06
N THR A 20 -7.25 -5.32 2.12
CA THR A 20 -6.54 -4.98 3.37
C THR A 20 -6.41 -6.14 4.36
N ALA A 21 -7.01 -7.29 4.08
CA ALA A 21 -6.93 -8.46 4.94
C ALA A 21 -5.47 -8.90 5.12
N GLY A 22 -5.05 -9.12 6.38
CA GLY A 22 -3.70 -9.53 6.74
C GLY A 22 -2.65 -8.41 6.81
N LEU A 23 -3.00 -7.17 6.45
CA LEU A 23 -2.10 -6.03 6.62
C LEU A 23 -1.96 -5.65 8.11
N ASP A 24 -0.87 -4.94 8.41
CA ASP A 24 -0.75 -4.18 9.66
C ASP A 24 -1.99 -3.26 9.81
N PRO A 25 -2.64 -3.24 11.00
CA PRO A 25 -3.86 -2.46 11.18
C PRO A 25 -3.71 -0.97 10.88
N THR A 26 -2.53 -0.39 11.10
CA THR A 26 -2.25 1.02 10.82
C THR A 26 -2.17 1.27 9.33
N LEU A 27 -1.52 0.38 8.58
CA LEU A 27 -1.47 0.45 7.12
C LEU A 27 -2.88 0.27 6.53
N ALA A 28 -3.65 -0.72 7.01
CA ALA A 28 -5.01 -0.94 6.55
C ALA A 28 -5.90 0.29 6.75
N ALA A 29 -5.82 0.93 7.92
CA ALA A 29 -6.57 2.16 8.20
C ALA A 29 -6.11 3.34 7.33
N ALA A 30 -4.80 3.55 7.19
CA ALA A 30 -4.24 4.62 6.36
C ALA A 30 -4.66 4.47 4.89
N TYR A 31 -4.55 3.26 4.33
CA TYR A 31 -4.96 2.99 2.96
C TYR A 31 -6.48 3.17 2.77
N SER A 32 -7.30 2.66 3.69
CA SER A 32 -8.77 2.79 3.58
C SER A 32 -9.22 4.26 3.57
N LEU A 33 -8.58 5.12 4.37
CA LEU A 33 -8.83 6.56 4.36
C LEU A 33 -8.40 7.23 3.05
N ALA A 34 -7.21 6.87 2.53
CA ALA A 34 -6.70 7.41 1.27
C ALA A 34 -7.56 6.98 0.08
N GLU A 35 -7.99 5.71 0.04
CA GLU A 35 -8.87 5.17 -0.99
C GLU A 35 -10.24 5.87 -1.00
N ALA A 36 -10.86 6.02 0.16
CA ALA A 36 -12.14 6.71 0.28
C ALA A 36 -12.08 8.16 -0.25
N GLU A 37 -10.99 8.89 0.07
CA GLU A 37 -10.78 10.25 -0.44
C GLU A 37 -10.52 10.25 -1.97
N ALA A 38 -9.71 9.32 -2.49
CA ALA A 38 -9.48 9.19 -3.92
C ALA A 38 -10.80 8.97 -4.67
N HIS A 39 -11.64 8.06 -4.18
CA HIS A 39 -12.94 7.75 -4.78
C HIS A 39 -13.91 8.92 -4.69
N ALA A 40 -13.91 9.68 -3.58
CA ALA A 40 -14.70 10.90 -3.45
C ALA A 40 -14.31 11.98 -4.48
N GLN A 41 -13.06 11.96 -4.94
CA GLN A 41 -12.54 12.82 -6.02
C GLN A 41 -12.71 12.21 -7.42
N GLY A 42 -13.36 11.04 -7.54
CA GLY A 42 -13.55 10.34 -8.81
C GLY A 42 -12.30 9.65 -9.35
N VAL A 43 -11.28 9.42 -8.51
CA VAL A 43 -10.06 8.73 -8.88
C VAL A 43 -10.18 7.24 -8.52
N PRO A 44 -10.06 6.31 -9.49
CA PRO A 44 -10.04 4.89 -9.19
C PRO A 44 -8.72 4.54 -8.47
N LEU A 45 -8.84 3.88 -7.32
CA LEU A 45 -7.72 3.36 -6.54
C LEU A 45 -8.15 2.04 -5.91
N SER A 46 -7.33 1.01 -6.03
CA SER A 46 -7.58 -0.33 -5.47
C SER A 46 -6.27 -1.07 -5.20
N ILE A 47 -6.23 -1.90 -4.16
CA ILE A 47 -5.12 -2.83 -3.91
C ILE A 47 -5.13 -3.92 -4.99
N THR A 48 -4.00 -4.10 -5.67
CA THR A 48 -3.75 -5.25 -6.55
C THR A 48 -3.02 -6.38 -5.82
N SER A 49 -2.21 -6.05 -4.80
CA SER A 49 -1.57 -7.03 -3.92
C SER A 49 -1.38 -6.47 -2.51
N GLY A 50 -1.96 -7.13 -1.51
CA GLY A 50 -1.85 -6.75 -0.10
C GLY A 50 -0.88 -7.66 0.64
N TYR A 51 -1.31 -8.21 1.77
CA TYR A 51 -0.56 -9.25 2.47
C TYR A 51 -0.34 -10.48 1.58
N ARG A 52 0.85 -11.09 1.69
CA ARG A 52 1.18 -12.37 1.06
C ARG A 52 1.63 -13.35 2.13
N THR A 53 1.19 -14.60 2.04
CA THR A 53 1.77 -15.67 2.85
C THR A 53 3.23 -15.92 2.42
N PRO A 54 4.08 -16.48 3.31
CA PRO A 54 5.44 -16.87 2.94
C PRO A 54 5.49 -17.82 1.73
N ALA A 55 4.53 -18.73 1.59
CA ALA A 55 4.47 -19.67 0.48
C ALA A 55 4.12 -19.00 -0.86
N GLU A 56 3.20 -18.04 -0.87
CA GLU A 56 2.90 -17.24 -2.06
C GLU A 56 4.12 -16.41 -2.49
N GLN A 57 4.81 -15.81 -1.52
CA GLN A 57 6.02 -15.04 -1.79
C GLN A 57 7.16 -15.93 -2.29
N GLU A 58 7.31 -17.16 -1.78
CA GLU A 58 8.33 -18.11 -2.27
C GLU A 58 8.08 -18.46 -3.74
N ALA A 59 6.83 -18.73 -4.11
CA ALA A 59 6.47 -19.01 -5.49
C ALA A 59 6.79 -17.84 -6.44
N LEU A 60 6.51 -16.60 -6.02
CA LEU A 60 6.88 -15.38 -6.77
C LEU A 60 8.40 -15.22 -6.87
N TRP A 61 9.12 -15.50 -5.79
CA TRP A 61 10.57 -15.40 -5.75
C TRP A 61 11.24 -16.39 -6.71
N GLU A 62 10.82 -17.66 -6.69
CA GLU A 62 11.29 -18.67 -7.64
C GLU A 62 10.95 -18.29 -9.09
N ASP A 63 9.78 -17.70 -9.33
CA ASP A 63 9.40 -17.21 -10.66
C ASP A 63 10.23 -16.02 -11.12
N GLY A 64 10.53 -15.09 -10.20
CA GLY A 64 11.45 -14.00 -10.42
C GLY A 64 12.83 -14.51 -10.83
N ILE A 65 13.38 -15.51 -10.12
CA ILE A 65 14.67 -16.11 -10.50
C ILE A 65 14.63 -16.71 -11.90
N ARG A 66 13.56 -17.43 -12.27
CA ARG A 66 13.41 -17.99 -13.63
C ARG A 66 13.31 -16.89 -14.69
N THR A 67 12.62 -15.80 -14.39
CA THR A 67 12.37 -14.69 -15.31
C THR A 67 13.62 -13.83 -15.53
N TYR A 68 14.33 -13.50 -14.45
CA TYR A 68 15.46 -12.57 -14.47
C TYR A 68 16.83 -13.27 -14.51
N GLY A 69 16.85 -14.60 -14.41
CA GLY A 69 18.01 -15.45 -14.64
C GLY A 69 18.93 -15.64 -13.43
N SER A 70 18.82 -14.80 -12.39
CA SER A 70 19.58 -14.97 -11.15
C SER A 70 18.84 -14.41 -9.93
N PRO A 71 19.17 -14.86 -8.72
CA PRO A 71 18.70 -14.22 -7.49
C PRO A 71 19.04 -12.72 -7.42
N GLU A 72 20.23 -12.32 -7.87
CA GLU A 72 20.65 -10.91 -7.83
C GLU A 72 19.76 -10.01 -8.69
N GLU A 73 19.50 -10.41 -9.94
CA GLU A 73 18.62 -9.67 -10.83
C GLU A 73 17.15 -9.73 -10.39
N ALA A 74 16.70 -10.87 -9.84
CA ALA A 74 15.33 -11.02 -9.35
C ALA A 74 15.02 -10.11 -8.16
N ARG A 75 15.99 -9.88 -7.25
CA ARG A 75 15.81 -9.05 -6.05
C ARG A 75 15.42 -7.61 -6.34
N ARG A 76 15.71 -7.12 -7.55
CA ARG A 76 15.31 -5.79 -8.01
C ARG A 76 13.79 -5.64 -8.12
N TRP A 77 13.05 -6.74 -8.19
CA TRP A 77 11.59 -6.76 -8.43
C TRP A 77 10.81 -7.62 -7.44
N VAL A 78 11.42 -8.69 -6.92
CA VAL A 78 10.77 -9.64 -6.04
C VAL A 78 11.76 -10.07 -4.98
N LEU A 79 11.42 -9.85 -3.70
CA LEU A 79 12.25 -10.29 -2.57
C LEU A 79 11.90 -11.73 -2.14
N PRO A 80 12.87 -12.48 -1.57
CA PRO A 80 12.57 -13.76 -0.93
C PRO A 80 11.64 -13.58 0.28
N PRO A 81 10.95 -14.64 0.75
CA PRO A 81 9.92 -14.52 1.80
C PRO A 81 10.39 -13.88 3.10
N GLY A 82 11.64 -14.12 3.50
CA GLY A 82 12.20 -13.56 4.74
C GLY A 82 12.39 -12.04 4.71
N GLU A 83 12.34 -11.42 3.53
CA GLU A 83 12.67 -10.00 3.34
C GLU A 83 11.49 -9.18 2.80
N SER A 84 10.49 -9.84 2.19
CA SER A 84 9.34 -9.17 1.59
C SER A 84 8.51 -8.38 2.61
N THR A 85 8.23 -7.11 2.30
CA THR A 85 7.33 -6.28 3.11
C THR A 85 5.89 -6.78 3.07
N HIS A 86 5.45 -7.36 1.96
CA HIS A 86 4.10 -7.93 1.82
C HIS A 86 3.88 -9.08 2.79
N VAL A 87 4.92 -9.92 3.02
CA VAL A 87 4.87 -11.01 4.01
C VAL A 87 4.73 -10.48 5.43
N GLN A 88 5.22 -9.28 5.68
CA GLN A 88 5.10 -8.61 6.98
C GLN A 88 3.78 -7.84 7.12
N GLY A 89 2.95 -7.79 6.07
CA GLY A 89 1.71 -7.01 6.04
C GLY A 89 1.95 -5.50 6.02
N ARG A 90 3.16 -5.03 5.66
CA ARG A 90 3.56 -3.61 5.76
C ARG A 90 3.66 -2.90 4.40
N ALA A 91 3.19 -3.52 3.33
CA ALA A 91 3.16 -2.94 1.98
C ALA A 91 1.85 -3.25 1.26
N VAL A 92 1.53 -2.38 0.30
CA VAL A 92 0.47 -2.58 -0.69
C VAL A 92 0.97 -2.24 -2.08
N ASP A 93 0.60 -3.09 -3.04
CA ASP A 93 0.66 -2.78 -4.45
C ASP A 93 -0.70 -2.28 -4.89
N VAL A 94 -0.73 -1.15 -5.60
CA VAL A 94 -1.98 -0.47 -5.97
C VAL A 94 -2.08 -0.24 -7.47
N GLY A 95 -3.32 -0.13 -7.93
CA GLY A 95 -3.65 0.24 -9.29
C GLY A 95 -5.02 0.94 -9.37
N PRO A 96 -5.44 1.36 -10.56
CA PRO A 96 -4.63 1.47 -11.79
C PRO A 96 -3.53 2.56 -11.66
N VAL A 97 -2.70 2.75 -12.69
CA VAL A 97 -1.61 3.74 -12.70
C VAL A 97 -2.09 5.13 -12.25
N GLN A 98 -3.29 5.55 -12.67
CA GLN A 98 -3.89 6.83 -12.25
C GLN A 98 -4.08 6.92 -10.73
N GLY A 99 -4.55 5.84 -10.10
CA GLY A 99 -4.71 5.74 -8.64
C GLY A 99 -3.36 5.75 -7.93
N ALA A 100 -2.39 5.01 -8.45
CA ALA A 100 -1.02 5.01 -7.92
C ALA A 100 -0.38 6.41 -7.98
N GLN A 101 -0.55 7.14 -9.09
CA GLN A 101 -0.06 8.52 -9.23
C GLN A 101 -0.75 9.47 -8.24
N TRP A 102 -2.06 9.32 -8.04
CA TRP A 102 -2.77 10.10 -7.03
C TRP A 102 -2.25 9.78 -5.62
N LEU A 103 -1.99 8.52 -5.32
CA LEU A 103 -1.44 8.10 -4.03
C LEU A 103 0.00 8.56 -3.84
N GLU A 104 0.83 8.61 -4.88
CA GLU A 104 2.17 9.20 -4.84
C GLU A 104 2.11 10.69 -4.49
N ALA A 105 1.16 11.43 -5.08
CA ALA A 105 1.01 12.87 -4.87
C ALA A 105 0.35 13.24 -3.52
N ASN A 106 -0.52 12.38 -2.97
CA ASN A 106 -1.37 12.73 -1.82
C ASN A 106 -1.20 11.80 -0.60
N GLY A 107 -0.60 10.63 -0.78
CA GLY A 107 -0.58 9.54 0.21
C GLY A 107 0.12 9.91 1.50
N ASN A 108 1.09 10.85 1.45
CA ASN A 108 1.81 11.32 2.62
C ASN A 108 0.87 11.94 3.67
N ARG A 109 -0.32 12.45 3.28
CA ARG A 109 -1.37 12.90 4.21
C ARG A 109 -1.78 11.83 5.22
N TRP A 110 -1.62 10.55 4.87
CA TRP A 110 -1.86 9.38 5.73
C TRP A 110 -0.58 8.58 6.04
N GLY A 111 0.60 9.10 5.69
CA GLY A 111 1.88 8.44 5.90
C GLY A 111 2.28 7.43 4.81
N LEU A 112 1.47 7.30 3.75
CA LEU A 112 1.72 6.37 2.65
C LEU A 112 2.68 6.99 1.64
N CYS A 113 3.76 6.27 1.34
CA CYS A 113 4.78 6.71 0.42
C CYS A 113 5.15 5.60 -0.55
N ARG A 114 5.36 5.98 -1.81
CA ARG A 114 5.98 5.10 -2.79
C ARG A 114 7.42 4.84 -2.38
N THR A 115 7.85 3.57 -2.39
CA THR A 115 9.17 3.19 -1.86
C THR A 115 10.24 3.08 -2.95
N PHE A 116 9.90 2.58 -4.14
CA PHE A 116 10.86 2.26 -5.19
C PHE A 116 10.64 3.04 -6.50
N ASP A 117 11.73 3.41 -7.18
CA ASP A 117 11.70 4.13 -8.46
C ASP A 117 11.21 3.24 -9.62
N ASN A 118 11.51 1.94 -9.61
CA ASN A 118 11.07 0.98 -10.63
C ASN A 118 9.65 0.42 -10.41
N GLU A 119 9.08 0.59 -9.22
CA GLU A 119 7.75 0.05 -8.87
C GLU A 119 6.77 1.20 -8.59
N TYR A 120 6.04 1.65 -9.61
CA TYR A 120 5.05 2.72 -9.44
C TYR A 120 3.88 2.33 -8.55
N TRP A 121 3.68 1.03 -8.35
CA TRP A 121 2.55 0.45 -7.64
C TRP A 121 2.83 0.22 -6.15
N HIS A 122 4.09 0.20 -5.70
CA HIS A 122 4.45 -0.24 -4.33
C HIS A 122 4.49 0.89 -3.31
N PHE A 123 3.64 0.81 -2.29
CA PHE A 123 3.50 1.79 -1.22
C PHE A 123 3.65 1.17 0.17
N GLU A 124 4.29 1.90 1.08
CA GLU A 124 4.45 1.53 2.49
C GLU A 124 4.05 2.70 3.40
N LEU A 125 3.76 2.40 4.66
CA LEU A 125 3.64 3.43 5.71
C LEU A 125 5.05 3.89 6.12
N ALA A 126 5.61 4.86 5.39
CA ALA A 126 7.01 5.26 5.50
C ALA A 126 7.23 6.61 6.19
N THR A 127 6.16 7.32 6.55
CA THR A 127 6.23 8.59 7.28
C THR A 127 5.02 8.76 8.19
N VAL A 128 5.05 9.76 9.07
CA VAL A 128 3.87 10.13 9.87
C VAL A 128 2.85 10.87 9.00
N PRO A 129 1.54 10.85 9.32
CA PRO A 129 0.54 11.62 8.57
C PRO A 129 0.93 13.10 8.39
N GLY A 130 0.98 13.55 7.14
CA GLY A 130 1.42 14.90 6.75
C GLY A 130 2.93 15.11 6.71
N GLY A 131 3.71 14.09 7.05
CA GLY A 131 5.16 14.09 6.98
C GLY A 131 5.70 14.09 5.55
N VAL A 132 7.01 14.33 5.43
CA VAL A 132 7.72 14.22 4.15
C VAL A 132 8.04 12.74 3.91
N CYS A 133 7.77 12.26 2.70
CA CYS A 133 8.20 10.92 2.30
C CYS A 133 9.73 10.84 2.20
N PRO A 134 10.35 9.73 2.64
CA PRO A 134 11.78 9.53 2.43
C PRO A 134 12.12 9.48 0.94
N PRO A 135 13.39 9.71 0.55
CA PRO A 135 13.84 9.45 -0.81
C PRO A 135 13.51 8.01 -1.21
N ARG A 136 13.05 7.83 -2.44
CA ARG A 136 12.82 6.49 -3.00
C ARG A 136 14.15 5.79 -3.22
N LEU A 137 14.13 4.47 -3.09
CA LEU A 137 15.23 3.60 -3.47
C LEU A 137 15.13 3.29 -4.98
N PRO A 138 16.26 3.04 -5.68
CA PRO A 138 16.23 2.69 -7.10
C PRO A 138 15.35 1.46 -7.38
N ASP A 139 15.49 0.42 -6.55
CA ASP A 139 14.71 -0.81 -6.61
C ASP A 139 14.78 -1.59 -5.28
N ALA A 140 14.07 -2.73 -5.22
CA ALA A 140 13.94 -3.52 -4.00
C ALA A 140 15.25 -4.18 -3.51
N ALA A 141 16.30 -4.26 -4.35
CA ALA A 141 17.58 -4.82 -3.95
C ALA A 141 18.39 -3.89 -3.03
N GLU A 142 18.05 -2.58 -3.01
CA GLU A 142 18.76 -1.53 -2.27
C GLU A 142 18.20 -1.27 -0.85
N ARG A 143 17.36 -2.18 -0.35
CA ARG A 143 16.75 -2.09 0.99
C ARG A 143 17.71 -2.52 2.10
#